data_AF-A0A819NEU6-F1
#
_entry.id   AF-A0A819NEU6-F1
#
_cell.length_a   1.000
_cell.length_b   1.000
_cell.length_c   1.000
_cell.angle_alpha   90.00
_cell.angle_beta   90.00
_cell.angle_gamma   90.00
#
_symmetry.space_group_name_H-M   'P 1'
#
loop_
_entity.id
_entity.type
_entity.pdbx_description
1 polymer ?
#
loop_
_entity_poly.entity_id
_entity_poly.type
_entity_poly.pdbx_seq_one_letter_code
_entity_poly.pdbx_strand_id
1 'polypeptide(L)'
;TPYQTFFVQTGVVRVNCVDCLDRTNTAMYAIAKCALGYQLFAMGLTDSPHLQEDSAAELVIKQLFEHSGDILAQQYAGSQLVHRIDTYKKLTPAWSTQSRDIVQTLSRYYSNTFS
;
A
#
# COMPACT_ATOMS: atom_id res chain seq x y z
N THR A 1 -22.93 -8.75 -34.21
CA THR A 1 -21.92 -8.18 -33.31
C THR A 1 -22.61 -7.18 -32.39
N PRO A 2 -23.13 -7.57 -31.22
CA PRO A 2 -23.98 -6.66 -30.48
C PRO A 2 -23.14 -5.70 -29.62
N TYR A 3 -23.16 -4.43 -30.03
CA TYR A 3 -23.05 -3.20 -29.23
C TYR A 3 -22.16 -3.22 -27.98
N GLN A 4 -20.92 -2.75 -28.16
CA GLN A 4 -20.05 -2.29 -27.09
C GLN A 4 -20.67 -1.04 -26.43
N THR A 5 -21.55 -1.26 -25.44
CA THR A 5 -22.16 -0.18 -24.67
C THR A 5 -21.27 0.10 -23.48
N PHE A 6 -20.49 1.17 -23.55
CA PHE A 6 -19.69 1.64 -22.43
C PHE A 6 -20.63 2.25 -21.38
N PHE A 7 -20.50 1.82 -20.12
CA PHE A 7 -21.25 2.37 -18.99
C PHE A 7 -20.42 3.42 -18.26
N VAL A 8 -21.08 4.47 -17.80
CA VAL A 8 -20.45 5.52 -16.97
C VAL A 8 -20.62 5.16 -15.50
N GLN A 9 -19.56 5.33 -14.70
CA GLN A 9 -19.62 5.16 -13.25
C GLN A 9 -20.49 6.26 -12.64
N THR A 10 -21.60 5.88 -12.00
CA THR A 10 -22.58 6.81 -11.40
C THR A 10 -22.39 7.03 -9.90
N GLY A 11 -21.53 6.24 -9.25
CA GLY A 11 -21.36 6.28 -7.80
C GLY A 11 -19.98 5.83 -7.35
N VAL A 12 -19.67 6.11 -6.09
CA VAL A 12 -18.39 5.77 -5.45
C VAL A 12 -18.63 5.07 -4.12
N VAL A 13 -17.83 4.05 -3.83
CA VAL A 13 -17.81 3.40 -2.52
C VAL A 13 -16.75 4.09 -1.67
N ARG A 14 -17.13 4.55 -0.48
CA ARG A 14 -16.21 5.12 0.51
C ARG A 14 -16.01 4.12 1.63
N VAL A 15 -14.75 3.86 1.96
CA VAL A 15 -14.37 2.97 3.07
C VAL A 15 -13.62 3.81 4.10
N ASN A 16 -14.05 3.74 5.37
CA ASN A 16 -13.42 4.47 6.47
C ASN A 16 -12.51 3.55 7.29
N CYS A 17 -11.35 4.05 7.71
CA CYS A 17 -10.48 3.38 8.68
C CYS A 17 -11.02 3.62 10.09
N VAL A 18 -11.55 2.58 10.74
CA VAL A 18 -11.87 2.65 12.19
C VAL A 18 -10.72 2.09 13.05
N ASP A 19 -9.88 1.20 12.48
CA ASP A 19 -8.90 0.46 13.28
C ASP A 19 -7.49 0.36 12.68
N CYS A 20 -7.34 -0.13 11.44
CA CYS A 20 -6.05 -0.25 10.77
C CYS A 20 -6.17 -0.15 9.25
N LEU A 21 -5.12 0.36 8.62
CA LEU A 21 -5.01 0.52 7.17
C LEU A 21 -5.23 -0.82 6.43
N ASP A 22 -4.78 -1.93 7.02
CA ASP A 22 -4.91 -3.28 6.44
C ASP A 22 -6.37 -3.68 6.21
N ARG A 23 -7.25 -3.48 7.22
CA ARG A 23 -8.67 -3.84 7.11
C ARG A 23 -9.37 -3.05 5.99
N THR A 24 -9.03 -1.77 5.85
CA THR A 24 -9.54 -0.95 4.74
C THR A 24 -8.98 -1.36 3.40
N ASN A 25 -7.69 -1.73 3.32
CA ASN A 25 -7.06 -2.15 2.07
C ASN A 25 -7.67 -3.46 1.55
N THR A 26 -7.93 -4.42 2.44
CA THR A 26 -8.61 -5.68 2.08
C THR A 26 -10.04 -5.43 1.58
N ALA A 27 -10.79 -4.53 2.20
CA ALA A 27 -12.14 -4.18 1.75
C ALA A 27 -12.13 -3.54 0.35
N MET A 28 -11.19 -2.62 0.10
CA MET A 28 -11.04 -1.99 -1.22
C MET A 28 -10.62 -3.02 -2.28
N TYR A 29 -9.73 -3.95 -1.95
CA TYR A 29 -9.35 -5.05 -2.84
C TYR A 29 -10.56 -5.91 -3.25
N ALA A 30 -11.42 -6.29 -2.30
CA ALA A 30 -12.60 -7.09 -2.61
C ALA A 30 -13.57 -6.38 -3.56
N ILE A 31 -13.79 -5.07 -3.35
CA ILE A 31 -14.61 -4.24 -4.24
C ILE A 31 -13.99 -4.18 -5.64
N ALA A 32 -12.68 -3.96 -5.72
CA ALA A 32 -11.97 -3.85 -6.99
C ALA A 32 -11.93 -5.19 -7.76
N LYS A 33 -11.75 -6.32 -7.07
CA LYS A 33 -11.84 -7.67 -7.67
C LYS A 33 -13.20 -7.92 -8.30
N CYS A 34 -14.27 -7.55 -7.60
CA CYS A 34 -15.64 -7.65 -8.13
C CYS A 34 -15.81 -6.77 -9.39
N ALA A 35 -15.43 -5.49 -9.31
CA ALA A 35 -15.54 -4.57 -10.44
C ALA A 35 -14.73 -5.04 -11.66
N LEU A 36 -13.51 -5.51 -11.45
CA LEU A 36 -12.64 -6.04 -12.50
C LEU A 36 -13.26 -7.26 -13.18
N GLY A 37 -13.87 -8.18 -12.42
CA GLY A 37 -14.58 -9.34 -12.97
C GLY A 37 -15.70 -8.95 -13.94
N TYR A 38 -16.52 -7.96 -13.58
CA TYR A 38 -17.55 -7.44 -14.48
C TYR A 38 -16.97 -6.74 -15.72
N GLN A 39 -15.87 -6.00 -15.56
CA GLN A 39 -15.20 -5.33 -16.68
C GLN A 39 -14.62 -6.32 -17.68
N LEU A 40 -13.95 -7.37 -17.21
CA LEU A 40 -13.38 -8.43 -18.07
C LEU A 40 -14.47 -9.23 -18.77
N PHE A 41 -15.56 -9.54 -18.07
CA PHE A 41 -16.72 -10.21 -18.65
C PHE A 41 -17.38 -9.35 -19.75
N ALA A 42 -17.56 -8.06 -19.51
CA ALA A 42 -18.11 -7.13 -20.51
C ALA A 42 -17.22 -6.99 -21.76
N MET A 43 -15.90 -7.19 -21.63
CA MET A 43 -14.96 -7.22 -22.76
C MET A 43 -14.92 -8.58 -23.47
N GLY A 44 -15.62 -9.60 -22.97
CA GLY A 44 -15.60 -10.96 -23.52
C GLY A 44 -14.27 -11.69 -23.25
N LEU A 45 -13.52 -11.27 -22.22
CA LEU A 45 -12.25 -11.92 -21.84
C LEU A 45 -12.44 -13.05 -20.82
N THR A 46 -13.59 -13.11 -20.16
CA THR A 46 -13.96 -14.19 -19.22
C THR A 46 -15.38 -14.66 -19.49
N ASP A 47 -15.63 -15.95 -19.27
CA ASP A 47 -16.97 -16.55 -19.44
C ASP A 47 -17.95 -16.21 -18.30
N SER A 48 -17.42 -15.71 -17.17
CA SER A 48 -18.21 -15.31 -16.02
C SER A 48 -17.67 -14.01 -15.41
N PRO A 49 -18.51 -13.21 -14.73
CA PRO A 49 -18.08 -12.02 -14.01
C PRO A 49 -17.34 -12.34 -12.69
N HIS A 50 -17.25 -13.62 -12.31
CA HIS A 50 -16.55 -14.03 -11.10
C HIS A 50 -15.11 -14.39 -11.47
N LEU A 51 -14.17 -13.60 -10.95
CA LEU A 51 -12.75 -13.84 -11.16
C LEU A 51 -12.34 -15.12 -10.42
N GLN A 52 -11.80 -16.10 -11.13
CA GLN A 52 -11.28 -17.31 -10.51
C GLN A 52 -10.10 -16.99 -9.60
N GLU A 53 -10.06 -17.68 -8.46
CA GLU A 53 -8.89 -17.71 -7.59
C GLU A 53 -7.68 -18.24 -8.37
N ASP A 54 -6.51 -17.63 -8.17
CA ASP A 54 -5.23 -17.88 -8.85
C ASP A 54 -5.19 -17.58 -10.35
N SER A 55 -6.19 -16.88 -10.89
CA SER A 55 -6.11 -16.36 -12.26
C SER A 55 -5.05 -15.26 -12.40
N ALA A 56 -4.47 -15.11 -13.59
CA ALA A 56 -3.47 -14.07 -13.85
C ALA A 56 -3.99 -12.65 -13.52
N ALA A 57 -5.26 -12.38 -13.83
CA ALA A 57 -5.91 -11.11 -13.52
C ALA A 57 -6.03 -10.89 -12.00
N GLU A 58 -6.35 -11.94 -11.24
CA GLU A 58 -6.43 -11.85 -9.78
C GLU A 58 -5.07 -11.61 -9.14
N LEU A 59 -4.04 -12.30 -9.63
CA LEU A 59 -2.68 -12.15 -9.13
C LEU A 59 -2.19 -10.70 -9.32
N VAL A 60 -2.46 -10.10 -10.49
CA VAL A 60 -2.09 -8.71 -10.78
C VAL A 60 -2.82 -7.73 -9.86
N ILE A 61 -4.14 -7.87 -9.67
CA ILE A 61 -4.87 -6.96 -8.79
C ILE A 61 -4.48 -7.15 -7.32
N LYS A 62 -4.16 -8.37 -6.89
CA LYS A 62 -3.65 -8.63 -5.54
C LYS A 62 -2.31 -7.93 -5.31
N GLN A 63 -1.35 -8.09 -6.21
CA GLN A 63 -0.05 -7.40 -6.15
C GLN A 63 -0.20 -5.88 -6.16
N LEU A 64 -1.13 -5.35 -6.94
CA LEU A 64 -1.43 -3.92 -6.98
C LEU A 64 -1.90 -3.40 -5.60
N PHE A 65 -2.81 -4.12 -4.95
CA PHE A 65 -3.34 -3.72 -3.64
C PHE A 65 -2.35 -3.94 -2.51
N GLU A 66 -1.49 -4.96 -2.59
CA GLU A 66 -0.34 -5.13 -1.68
C GLU A 66 0.59 -3.92 -1.77
N HIS A 67 1.01 -3.54 -2.99
CA HIS A 67 1.88 -2.38 -3.21
C HIS A 67 1.23 -1.05 -2.80
N SER A 68 -0.07 -0.89 -3.07
CA SER A 68 -0.82 0.28 -2.60
C SER A 68 -0.85 0.36 -1.07
N GLY A 69 -0.98 -0.78 -0.40
CA GLY A 69 -0.92 -0.86 1.07
C GLY A 69 0.44 -0.38 1.59
N ASP A 70 1.54 -0.84 0.99
CA ASP A 70 2.90 -0.44 1.36
C ASP A 70 3.14 1.07 1.20
N ILE A 71 2.69 1.64 0.07
CA ILE A 71 2.83 3.09 -0.18
C ILE A 71 2.04 3.89 0.84
N LEU A 72 0.79 3.51 1.11
CA LEU A 72 -0.05 4.20 2.09
C LEU A 72 0.56 4.08 3.49
N ALA A 73 1.05 2.90 3.87
CA ALA A 73 1.74 2.71 5.14
C ALA A 73 2.98 3.62 5.24
N GLN A 74 3.78 3.71 4.18
CA GLN A 74 4.94 4.60 4.10
C GLN A 74 4.56 6.09 4.22
N GLN A 75 3.44 6.50 3.62
CA GLN A 75 2.94 7.87 3.70
C GLN A 75 2.43 8.22 5.09
N TYR A 76 1.71 7.31 5.76
CA TYR A 76 1.17 7.55 7.10
C TYR A 76 2.22 7.44 8.21
N ALA A 77 3.16 6.49 8.10
CA ALA A 77 4.19 6.27 9.11
C ALA A 77 5.48 7.07 8.89
N GLY A 78 5.65 7.68 7.70
CA GLY A 78 6.83 8.46 7.35
C GLY A 78 8.08 7.59 7.18
N SER A 79 8.31 7.16 5.93
CA SER A 79 9.46 6.37 5.41
C SER A 79 9.36 4.85 5.54
N GLN A 80 9.92 4.13 4.54
CA GLN A 80 10.34 2.74 4.72
C GLN A 80 11.11 2.70 6.03
N LEU A 81 10.73 1.82 6.96
CA LEU A 81 11.40 1.62 8.24
C LEU A 81 12.89 1.27 8.05
N VAL A 82 13.71 2.25 7.67
CA VAL A 82 15.11 2.31 8.04
C VAL A 82 15.08 2.60 9.53
N HIS A 83 14.87 1.56 10.33
CA HIS A 83 15.67 1.33 11.52
C HIS A 83 15.56 -0.14 11.96
N ARG A 84 16.34 -0.95 11.25
CA ARG A 84 17.26 -1.94 11.83
C ARG A 84 16.67 -3.01 12.77
N ILE A 85 16.08 -4.06 12.20
CA ILE A 85 16.16 -5.40 12.83
C ILE A 85 17.63 -5.82 13.03
N ASP A 86 18.57 -5.27 12.25
CA ASP A 86 20.01 -5.47 12.45
C ASP A 86 20.57 -4.88 13.76
N THR A 87 19.88 -3.95 14.44
CA THR A 87 20.32 -3.50 15.79
C THR A 87 19.98 -4.52 16.86
N TYR A 88 18.98 -5.37 16.63
CA TYR A 88 18.63 -6.41 17.60
C TYR A 88 19.54 -7.65 17.50
N LYS A 89 20.22 -7.85 16.36
CA LYS A 89 20.90 -9.13 16.09
C LYS A 89 22.43 -9.15 16.07
N LYS A 90 23.19 -8.06 15.98
CA LYS A 90 24.67 -8.20 15.93
C LYS A 90 25.48 -7.11 16.64
N LEU A 91 26.10 -7.53 17.73
CA LEU A 91 27.45 -7.18 18.19
C LEU A 91 28.33 -6.46 17.14
N THR A 92 28.24 -5.14 17.02
CA THR A 92 29.24 -4.34 16.29
C THR A 92 29.72 -3.16 17.16
N PRO A 93 31.03 -2.82 17.15
CA PRO A 93 31.64 -2.00 18.18
C PRO A 93 31.12 -0.55 18.17
N ALA A 94 30.80 -0.03 19.35
CA ALA A 94 30.04 1.19 19.59
C ALA A 94 30.72 2.54 19.21
N TRP A 95 31.89 2.53 18.56
CA TRP A 95 32.74 3.73 18.48
C TRP A 95 32.45 4.67 17.29
N SER A 96 31.81 4.19 16.22
CA SER A 96 31.50 5.04 15.05
C SER A 96 30.06 5.57 15.01
N THR A 97 29.14 4.94 15.75
CA THR A 97 27.71 5.31 15.77
C THR A 97 27.45 6.50 16.70
N GLN A 98 28.13 6.53 17.86
CA GLN A 98 27.91 7.55 18.89
C GLN A 98 28.21 8.98 18.39
N SER A 99 29.17 9.15 17.48
CA SER A 99 29.55 10.49 16.97
C SER A 99 28.50 11.08 16.03
N ARG A 100 27.83 10.25 15.21
CA ARG A 100 26.78 10.73 14.28
C ARG A 100 25.50 11.10 15.02
N ASP A 101 25.16 10.35 16.07
CA ASP A 101 23.97 10.62 16.89
C ASP A 101 24.11 11.92 17.70
N ILE A 102 25.33 12.25 18.15
CA ILE A 102 25.64 13.52 18.82
C ILE A 102 25.50 14.70 17.86
N VAL A 103 26.05 14.61 16.64
CA VAL A 103 25.94 15.68 15.63
C VAL A 103 24.48 15.95 15.28
N GLN A 104 23.67 14.91 15.16
CA GLN A 104 22.26 15.07 14.84
C GLN A 104 21.45 15.63 16.01
N THR A 105 21.85 15.32 17.26
CA THR A 105 21.27 15.92 18.47
C THR A 105 21.60 17.41 18.57
N LEU A 106 22.85 17.79 18.30
CA LEU A 106 23.28 19.19 18.29
C LEU A 106 22.59 20.00 17.18
N SER A 107 22.44 19.42 16.00
CA SER A 107 21.70 20.06 14.89
C SER A 107 20.25 20.34 15.26
N ARG A 108 19.57 19.38 15.91
CA ARG A 108 18.19 19.59 16.40
C ARG A 108 18.10 20.66 17.49
N TYR A 109 19.09 20.73 18.38
CA TYR A 109 19.10 21.71 19.47
C TYR A 109 19.28 23.14 18.95
N TYR A 110 20.21 23.35 18.01
CA TYR A 110 20.45 24.67 17.42
C TYR A 110 19.26 25.18 16.60
N SER A 111 18.65 24.31 15.77
CA SER A 111 17.48 24.71 14.96
C SER A 111 16.25 25.05 15.80
N ASN A 112 16.09 24.45 16.99
CA ASN A 112 14.96 24.74 17.87
C ASN A 112 15.19 25.95 18.80
N THR A 113 16.44 26.36 19.02
CA THR A 113 16.78 27.46 19.95
C THR A 113 17.05 28.79 19.23
N PHE A 114 17.44 28.76 17.95
CA PHE A 114 17.74 29.96 17.16
C PHE A 114 16.85 30.11 15.91
N SER A 115 15.60 29.64 15.99
CA SER A 115 14.53 30.20 15.14
C SER A 115 13.89 31.40 15.81
#